data_AF-A0A259KDE0-F1
#
_entry.id   AF-A0A259KDE0-F1
#
_cell.length_a   1.000
_cell.length_b   1.000
_cell.length_c   1.000
_cell.angle_alpha   90.00
_cell.angle_beta   90.00
_cell.angle_gamma   90.00
#
_symmetry.space_group_name_H-M   'P 1'
#
loop_
_entity.id
_entity.type
_entity.pdbx_description
1 polymer ?
#
loop_
_entity_poly.entity_id
_entity_poly.type
_entity_poly.pdbx_seq_one_letter_code
_entity_poly.pdbx_strand_id
1 'polypeptide(L)'
;LAAKTVRIVPTVFAGAASHDTISEDQRKLVANAVDRSLCAGLSERFQVVDAAETADLTVHAVVTNMAATNEAAVAATKIASVAKSILLPGIPVPTPRLPIGLGSLSMEAEARGSGGAQEAAMVWGRGANFLSGSARVSSSGDAYELASAFGDDFSKLLVTGENPFKNLSGPPSMERLQSLAGGAPKYSACAVFGREQGVGGLLSGAVGLPPEWTDKGAGGAPPVTQAAAQ
;
A
#
# COMPACT_ATOMS: atom_id res chain seq x y z
N LEU A 1 -2.19 -22.20 -10.00
CA LEU A 1 -1.92 -22.57 -8.59
C LEU A 1 -3.09 -23.35 -8.01
N ALA A 2 -2.85 -24.47 -7.32
CA ALA A 2 -3.91 -25.24 -6.62
C ALA A 2 -4.12 -24.79 -5.16
N ALA A 3 -3.33 -23.83 -4.70
CA ALA A 3 -3.38 -23.26 -3.35
C ALA A 3 -4.77 -22.68 -3.01
N LYS A 4 -5.20 -22.88 -1.76
CA LYS A 4 -6.46 -22.39 -1.19
C LYS A 4 -6.21 -21.38 -0.07
N THR A 5 -5.13 -21.54 0.67
CA THR A 5 -4.76 -20.69 1.81
C THR A 5 -3.52 -19.86 1.51
N VAL A 6 -3.48 -18.65 2.06
CA VAL A 6 -2.32 -17.77 1.96
C VAL A 6 -2.03 -17.13 3.31
N ARG A 7 -0.75 -17.06 3.66
CA ARG A 7 -0.24 -16.29 4.80
C ARG A 7 0.57 -15.12 4.28
N ILE A 8 0.32 -13.94 4.82
CA ILE A 8 1.06 -12.72 4.49
C ILE A 8 2.05 -12.49 5.64
N VAL A 9 3.34 -12.48 5.32
CA VAL A 9 4.38 -12.05 6.25
C VAL A 9 4.47 -10.53 6.20
N PRO A 10 4.51 -9.82 7.34
CA PRO A 10 4.57 -8.36 7.36
C PRO A 10 5.66 -7.81 6.46
N THR A 11 5.31 -6.79 5.67
CA THR A 11 6.24 -6.15 4.73
C THR A 11 7.41 -5.53 5.47
N VAL A 12 8.62 -5.74 4.95
CA VAL A 12 9.86 -5.19 5.52
C VAL A 12 10.56 -4.25 4.55
N PHE A 13 11.46 -3.42 5.06
CA PHE A 13 12.35 -2.59 4.24
C PHE A 13 13.71 -3.27 4.12
N ALA A 14 14.25 -3.33 2.91
CA ALA A 14 15.65 -3.71 2.71
C ALA A 14 16.55 -2.69 3.42
N GLY A 15 17.71 -3.14 3.92
CA GLY A 15 18.66 -2.25 4.61
C GLY A 15 19.03 -1.03 3.75
N ALA A 16 19.24 -1.24 2.44
CA ALA A 16 19.56 -0.19 1.47
C ALA A 16 18.40 0.77 1.16
N ALA A 17 17.16 0.43 1.53
CA ALA A 17 15.98 1.29 1.35
C ALA A 17 15.78 2.29 2.51
N SER A 18 16.63 2.22 3.55
CA SER A 18 16.55 3.07 4.73
C SER A 18 17.25 4.41 4.44
N HIS A 19 16.49 5.39 3.95
CA HIS A 19 16.96 6.77 3.76
C HIS A 19 16.67 7.61 5.00
N ASP A 20 17.60 8.48 5.38
CA ASP A 20 17.49 9.39 6.55
C ASP A 20 16.30 10.36 6.46
N THR A 21 15.76 10.58 5.26
CA THR A 21 14.64 11.49 4.98
C THR A 21 13.27 10.90 5.28
N ILE A 22 13.20 9.62 5.64
CA ILE A 22 11.96 8.90 5.94
C ILE A 22 12.05 8.39 7.39
N SER A 23 11.05 8.69 8.20
CA SER A 23 10.99 8.23 9.59
C SER A 23 10.60 6.74 9.69
N GLU A 24 10.91 6.10 10.82
CA GLU A 24 10.47 4.72 11.07
C GLU A 24 8.94 4.58 11.06
N ASP A 25 8.21 5.56 11.59
CA ASP A 25 6.76 5.51 11.63
C ASP A 25 6.16 5.64 10.23
N GLN A 26 6.75 6.47 9.37
CA GLN A 26 6.38 6.55 7.96
C GLN A 26 6.64 5.23 7.21
N ARG A 27 7.78 4.56 7.49
CA ARG A 27 8.05 3.22 6.94
C ARG A 27 6.99 2.21 7.39
N LYS A 28 6.63 2.19 8.67
CA LYS A 28 5.58 1.30 9.22
C LYS A 28 4.24 1.56 8.55
N LEU A 29 3.88 2.83 8.31
CA LEU A 29 2.63 3.18 7.63
C LEU A 29 2.59 2.64 6.20
N VAL A 30 3.67 2.79 5.45
CA VAL A 30 3.77 2.26 4.07
C VAL A 30 3.74 0.73 4.07
N ALA A 31 4.48 0.06 4.97
CA ALA A 31 4.45 -1.39 5.11
C ALA A 31 3.02 -1.91 5.43
N ASN A 32 2.35 -1.30 6.40
CA ASN A 32 0.96 -1.64 6.73
C ASN A 32 0.01 -1.41 5.54
N ALA A 33 0.19 -0.33 4.78
CA ALA A 33 -0.61 -0.08 3.59
C ALA A 33 -0.42 -1.15 2.52
N VAL A 34 0.82 -1.63 2.32
CA VAL A 34 1.11 -2.77 1.44
C VAL A 34 0.38 -4.02 1.92
N ASP A 35 0.55 -4.38 3.20
CA ASP A 35 -0.02 -5.61 3.76
C ASP A 35 -1.55 -5.60 3.74
N ARG A 36 -2.19 -4.45 3.97
CA ARG A 36 -3.64 -4.29 3.81
C ARG A 36 -4.09 -4.49 2.38
N SER A 37 -3.39 -3.91 1.40
CA SER A 37 -3.72 -4.08 -0.02
C SER A 37 -3.55 -5.53 -0.45
N LEU A 38 -2.46 -6.19 -0.04
CA LEU A 38 -2.24 -7.61 -0.26
C LEU A 38 -3.34 -8.45 0.36
N CYS A 39 -3.75 -8.19 1.60
CA CYS A 39 -4.87 -8.90 2.20
C CYS A 39 -6.15 -8.74 1.36
N ALA A 40 -6.52 -7.50 1.02
CA ALA A 40 -7.74 -7.24 0.30
C ALA A 40 -7.74 -7.98 -1.05
N GLY A 41 -6.68 -7.86 -1.83
CA GLY A 41 -6.57 -8.50 -3.14
C GLY A 41 -6.45 -10.01 -3.09
N LEU A 42 -5.62 -10.58 -2.19
CA LEU A 42 -5.46 -12.03 -2.10
C LEU A 42 -6.72 -12.72 -1.57
N SER A 43 -7.51 -12.03 -0.74
CA SER A 43 -8.78 -12.53 -0.20
C SER A 43 -9.87 -12.74 -1.26
N GLU A 44 -9.67 -12.26 -2.49
CA GLU A 44 -10.56 -12.51 -3.63
C GLU A 44 -10.58 -13.99 -4.03
N ARG A 45 -9.49 -14.72 -3.76
CA ARG A 45 -9.36 -16.15 -4.10
C ARG A 45 -8.94 -17.03 -2.94
N PHE A 46 -8.03 -16.54 -2.10
CA PHE A 46 -7.43 -17.34 -1.05
C PHE A 46 -8.08 -17.04 0.30
N GLN A 47 -8.14 -18.06 1.15
CA GLN A 47 -8.36 -17.85 2.57
C GLN A 47 -7.08 -17.30 3.19
N VAL A 48 -7.15 -16.07 3.71
CA VAL A 48 -6.02 -15.48 4.44
C VAL A 48 -6.01 -16.05 5.85
N VAL A 49 -4.92 -16.71 6.23
CA VAL A 49 -4.77 -17.39 7.53
C VAL A 49 -3.82 -16.63 8.45
N ASP A 50 -3.94 -16.88 9.75
CA ASP A 50 -3.09 -16.27 10.78
C ASP A 50 -1.62 -16.73 10.69
N ALA A 51 -0.72 -15.96 11.29
CA ALA A 51 0.72 -16.20 11.23
C ALA A 51 1.14 -17.57 11.79
N ALA A 52 0.39 -18.11 12.76
CA ALA A 52 0.65 -19.39 13.40
C ALA A 52 0.06 -20.59 12.63
N GLU A 53 -0.83 -20.35 11.67
CA GLU A 53 -1.49 -21.41 10.90
C GLU A 53 -0.65 -21.83 9.70
N THR A 54 -0.80 -23.09 9.27
CA THR A 54 -0.19 -23.57 8.02
C THR A 54 -0.90 -22.98 6.81
N ALA A 55 -0.13 -22.58 5.79
CA ALA A 55 -0.67 -22.03 4.55
C ALA A 55 -0.06 -22.74 3.33
N ASP A 56 -0.85 -22.86 2.26
CA ASP A 56 -0.39 -23.38 0.97
C ASP A 56 0.63 -22.43 0.32
N LEU A 57 0.43 -21.12 0.52
CA LEU A 57 1.32 -20.05 0.06
C LEU A 57 1.72 -19.13 1.21
N THR A 58 2.98 -18.72 1.23
CA THR A 58 3.51 -17.66 2.09
C THR A 58 4.01 -16.51 1.24
N VAL A 59 3.41 -15.33 1.39
CA VAL A 59 3.79 -14.12 0.68
C VAL A 59 4.79 -13.33 1.50
N HIS A 60 5.88 -12.95 0.85
CA HIS A 60 6.86 -12.00 1.36
C HIS A 60 6.90 -10.79 0.43
N ALA A 61 6.85 -9.60 1.00
CA ALA A 61 7.04 -8.35 0.27
C ALA A 61 8.14 -7.52 0.97
N VAL A 62 9.02 -6.95 0.16
CA VAL A 62 10.17 -6.17 0.61
C VAL A 62 10.20 -4.86 -0.16
N VAL A 63 10.21 -3.75 0.58
CA VAL A 63 10.48 -2.44 -0.01
C VAL A 63 11.98 -2.32 -0.26
N THR A 64 12.37 -2.26 -1.53
CA THR A 64 13.78 -2.19 -1.95
C THR A 64 14.26 -0.77 -2.17
N ASN A 65 13.35 0.16 -2.44
CA ASN A 65 13.64 1.59 -2.45
C ASN A 65 12.37 2.41 -2.21
N MET A 66 12.52 3.54 -1.53
CA MET A 66 11.46 4.52 -1.34
C MET A 66 12.06 5.93 -1.43
N ALA A 67 11.67 6.68 -2.46
CA ALA A 67 12.09 8.08 -2.59
C ALA A 67 11.06 8.99 -1.91
N ALA A 68 11.55 9.88 -1.06
CA ALA A 68 10.72 10.83 -0.33
C ALA A 68 10.01 11.82 -1.28
N THR A 69 8.74 12.08 -1.00
CA THR A 69 8.03 13.24 -1.53
C THR A 69 8.63 14.51 -0.92
N ASN A 70 8.88 15.55 -1.73
CA ASN A 70 9.37 16.83 -1.21
C ASN A 70 8.21 17.64 -0.60
N GLU A 71 8.05 17.54 0.71
CA GLU A 71 6.96 18.17 1.47
C GLU A 71 6.87 19.69 1.24
N ALA A 72 8.00 20.40 1.20
CA ALA A 72 8.02 21.84 1.01
C ALA A 72 7.54 22.24 -0.40
N ALA A 73 7.94 21.47 -1.42
CA ALA A 73 7.48 21.68 -2.79
C ALA A 73 5.98 21.35 -2.94
N VAL A 74 5.50 20.29 -2.30
CA VAL A 74 4.07 19.92 -2.31
C VAL A 74 3.23 20.95 -1.55
N ALA A 75 3.68 21.43 -0.39
CA ALA A 75 2.99 22.46 0.38
C ALA A 75 2.85 23.79 -0.39
N ALA A 76 3.93 24.24 -1.04
CA ALA A 76 3.92 25.46 -1.86
C ALA A 76 2.94 25.37 -3.05
N THR A 77 2.86 24.21 -3.67
CA THR A 77 1.99 23.98 -4.84
C THR A 77 0.53 23.78 -4.46
N LYS A 78 0.25 23.25 -3.27
CA LYS A 78 -1.11 23.17 -2.72
C LYS A 78 -1.73 24.55 -2.50
N ILE A 79 -0.99 25.50 -1.92
CA ILE A 79 -1.47 26.89 -1.75
C ILE A 79 -1.91 27.48 -3.10
N ALA A 80 -1.11 27.27 -4.15
CA ALA A 80 -1.44 27.73 -5.50
C ALA A 80 -2.68 27.03 -6.11
N SER A 81 -2.88 25.73 -5.81
CA SER A 81 -4.02 24.95 -6.31
C SER A 81 -5.34 25.25 -5.60
N VAL A 82 -5.31 25.51 -4.29
CA VAL A 82 -6.50 25.85 -3.48
C VAL A 82 -7.10 27.18 -3.92
N ALA A 83 -6.27 28.14 -4.36
CA ALA A 83 -6.76 29.38 -4.96
C ALA A 83 -7.65 29.15 -6.20
N LYS A 84 -7.44 28.06 -6.96
CA LYS A 84 -8.26 27.72 -8.14
C LYS A 84 -9.55 26.98 -7.78
N SER A 85 -9.55 26.11 -6.78
CA SER A 85 -10.75 25.34 -6.38
C SER A 85 -11.80 26.21 -5.66
N ILE A 86 -11.40 27.30 -5.01
CA ILE A 86 -12.34 28.32 -4.48
C ILE A 86 -13.18 28.98 -5.60
N LEU A 87 -12.66 29.01 -6.84
CA LEU A 87 -13.35 29.62 -7.99
C LEU A 87 -14.46 28.73 -8.59
N LEU A 88 -14.50 27.43 -8.27
CA LEU A 88 -15.45 26.45 -8.84
C LEU A 88 -16.01 25.52 -7.75
N PRO A 89 -16.88 26.02 -6.84
CA PRO A 89 -17.47 25.20 -5.79
C PRO A 89 -18.42 24.14 -6.36
N GLY A 90 -18.25 22.88 -5.95
CA GLY A 90 -19.20 21.79 -6.19
C GLY A 90 -18.88 20.83 -7.34
N ILE A 91 -17.84 21.09 -8.14
CA ILE A 91 -17.33 20.12 -9.12
C ILE A 91 -16.00 19.56 -8.60
N PRO A 92 -15.92 18.25 -8.27
CA PRO A 92 -14.64 17.61 -7.96
C PRO A 92 -13.81 17.56 -9.25
N VAL A 93 -13.05 18.63 -9.52
CA VAL A 93 -12.10 18.65 -10.63
C VAL A 93 -10.80 18.02 -10.10
N PRO A 94 -10.36 16.87 -10.63
CA PRO A 94 -9.06 16.32 -10.31
C PRO A 94 -8.02 17.41 -10.59
N THR A 95 -7.41 17.95 -9.55
CA THR A 95 -6.49 19.08 -9.71
C THR A 95 -5.13 18.50 -10.01
N PRO A 96 -4.61 18.61 -11.26
CA PRO A 96 -3.31 18.05 -11.60
C PRO A 96 -2.26 18.67 -10.68
N ARG A 97 -1.50 17.84 -9.99
CA ARG A 97 -0.40 18.33 -9.13
C ARG A 97 0.77 18.75 -10.00
N LEU A 98 1.56 19.73 -9.56
CA LEU A 98 2.78 20.07 -10.31
C LEU A 98 3.77 18.89 -10.21
N PRO A 99 4.50 18.58 -11.29
CA PRO A 99 5.44 17.45 -11.34
C PRO A 99 6.76 17.79 -10.62
N ILE A 100 6.68 18.24 -9.36
CA ILE A 100 7.83 18.62 -8.54
C ILE A 100 7.73 17.88 -7.21
N GLY A 101 8.83 17.24 -6.80
CA GLY A 101 8.90 16.60 -5.49
C GLY A 101 8.12 15.29 -5.38
N LEU A 102 7.92 14.57 -6.48
CA LEU A 102 7.20 13.30 -6.52
C LEU A 102 8.05 12.20 -5.88
N GLY A 103 7.43 11.42 -4.98
CA GLY A 103 8.04 10.23 -4.40
C GLY A 103 7.97 9.02 -5.33
N SER A 104 8.61 7.94 -4.92
CA SER A 104 8.55 6.66 -5.64
C SER A 104 8.61 5.48 -4.67
N LEU A 105 8.13 4.33 -5.13
CA LEU A 105 8.18 3.08 -4.39
C LEU A 105 8.67 1.97 -5.32
N SER A 106 9.66 1.21 -4.87
CA SER A 106 10.15 -0.02 -5.51
C SER A 106 10.09 -1.17 -4.53
N MET A 107 9.62 -2.31 -5.00
CA MET A 107 9.31 -3.47 -4.19
C MET A 107 9.66 -4.76 -4.91
N GLU A 108 10.01 -5.75 -4.11
CA GLU A 108 10.09 -7.14 -4.53
C GLU A 108 9.08 -7.94 -3.72
N ALA A 109 8.38 -8.85 -4.37
CA ALA A 109 7.55 -9.81 -3.67
C ALA A 109 7.62 -11.18 -4.29
N GLU A 110 7.39 -12.17 -3.44
CA GLU A 110 7.34 -13.56 -3.81
C GLU A 110 6.29 -14.31 -3.00
N ALA A 111 5.73 -15.34 -3.64
CA ALA A 111 4.91 -16.33 -2.97
C ALA A 111 5.63 -17.66 -2.99
N ARG A 112 5.87 -18.21 -1.80
CA ARG A 112 6.47 -19.53 -1.62
C ARG A 112 5.41 -20.56 -1.28
N GLY A 113 5.47 -21.72 -1.92
CA GLY A 113 4.67 -22.89 -1.56
C GLY A 113 5.06 -23.47 -0.20
N SER A 114 4.28 -24.42 0.31
CA SER A 114 4.53 -25.12 1.58
C SER A 114 5.90 -25.82 1.66
N GLY A 115 6.44 -26.25 0.51
CA GLY A 115 7.79 -26.83 0.39
C GLY A 115 8.92 -25.81 0.23
N GLY A 116 8.65 -24.50 0.31
CA GLY A 116 9.62 -23.43 0.13
C GLY A 116 9.93 -23.05 -1.32
N ALA A 117 9.38 -23.77 -2.30
CA ALA A 117 9.51 -23.43 -3.71
C ALA A 117 8.88 -22.07 -4.02
N GLN A 118 9.55 -21.24 -4.82
CA GLN A 118 8.99 -19.96 -5.27
C GLN A 118 7.99 -20.21 -6.41
N GLU A 119 6.71 -19.99 -6.13
CA GLU A 119 5.60 -20.24 -7.04
C GLU A 119 5.23 -19.01 -7.88
N ALA A 120 5.56 -17.81 -7.36
CA ALA A 120 5.47 -16.55 -8.08
C ALA A 120 6.47 -15.53 -7.51
N ALA A 121 6.91 -14.61 -8.35
CA ALA A 121 7.70 -13.45 -7.95
C ALA A 121 7.39 -12.25 -8.83
N MET A 122 7.57 -11.05 -8.26
CA MET A 122 7.38 -9.79 -8.94
C MET A 122 8.39 -8.77 -8.45
N VAL A 123 9.10 -8.14 -9.40
CA VAL A 123 9.82 -6.89 -9.16
C VAL A 123 8.92 -5.77 -9.67
N TRP A 124 8.68 -4.77 -8.83
CA TRP A 124 7.74 -3.70 -9.10
C TRP A 124 8.35 -2.36 -8.74
N GLY A 125 8.09 -1.35 -9.54
CA GLY A 125 8.54 0.00 -9.25
C GLY A 125 7.72 1.01 -10.01
N ARG A 126 7.26 2.05 -9.30
CA ARG A 126 6.56 3.19 -9.90
C ARG A 126 6.97 4.48 -9.22
N GLY A 127 7.07 5.53 -10.03
CA GLY A 127 7.06 6.91 -9.54
C GLY A 127 5.63 7.42 -9.45
N ALA A 128 5.37 8.27 -8.48
CA ALA A 128 4.15 9.03 -8.45
C ALA A 128 4.08 9.93 -9.70
N ASN A 129 2.88 10.19 -10.22
CA ASN A 129 2.71 10.97 -11.45
C ASN A 129 1.75 12.14 -11.23
N PHE A 130 1.84 13.16 -12.09
CA PHE A 130 1.13 14.44 -11.92
C PHE A 130 -0.39 14.35 -12.18
N LEU A 131 -0.83 13.26 -12.81
CA LEU A 131 -2.22 13.00 -13.21
C LEU A 131 -3.00 12.18 -12.18
N SER A 132 -2.33 11.44 -11.30
CA SER A 132 -2.97 10.63 -10.27
C SER A 132 -2.72 11.19 -8.88
N GLY A 133 -3.73 11.03 -8.01
CA GLY A 133 -3.57 11.20 -6.58
C GLY A 133 -3.85 12.60 -6.06
N SER A 134 -4.06 12.64 -4.76
CA SER A 134 -4.46 13.84 -4.03
C SER A 134 -3.28 14.69 -3.56
N ALA A 135 -2.05 14.31 -3.93
CA ALA A 135 -0.78 14.92 -3.51
C ALA A 135 -0.75 15.19 -2.00
N ARG A 136 -0.67 14.12 -1.20
CA ARG A 136 -0.56 14.23 0.26
C ARG A 136 0.72 14.97 0.64
N VAL A 137 0.61 15.91 1.58
CA VAL A 137 1.74 16.73 2.06
C VAL A 137 2.52 15.94 3.12
N SER A 138 3.17 14.86 2.71
CA SER A 138 4.01 14.01 3.58
C SER A 138 5.12 13.40 2.74
N SER A 139 6.32 13.24 3.30
CA SER A 139 7.47 12.62 2.63
C SER A 139 7.21 11.17 2.24
N SER A 140 6.24 10.51 2.88
CA SER A 140 5.78 9.16 2.57
C SER A 140 4.48 9.11 1.75
N GLY A 141 3.88 10.26 1.46
CA GLY A 141 2.53 10.38 0.89
C GLY A 141 2.36 9.63 -0.43
N ASP A 142 3.32 9.78 -1.35
CA ASP A 142 3.30 9.08 -2.64
C ASP A 142 3.54 7.58 -2.49
N ALA A 143 4.50 7.19 -1.67
CA ALA A 143 4.79 5.79 -1.43
C ALA A 143 3.59 5.07 -0.78
N TYR A 144 2.88 5.75 0.13
CA TYR A 144 1.66 5.24 0.73
C TYR A 144 0.52 5.07 -0.29
N GLU A 145 0.37 5.97 -1.27
CA GLU A 145 -0.59 5.78 -2.38
C GLU A 145 -0.16 4.63 -3.32
N LEU A 146 1.14 4.52 -3.60
CA LEU A 146 1.72 3.48 -4.47
C LEU A 146 1.64 2.07 -3.86
N ALA A 147 1.62 1.96 -2.53
CA ALA A 147 1.47 0.69 -1.81
C ALA A 147 0.21 -0.08 -2.24
N SER A 148 -0.91 0.61 -2.41
CA SER A 148 -2.15 -0.01 -2.89
C SER A 148 -1.99 -0.57 -4.31
N ALA A 149 -1.40 0.21 -5.23
CA ALA A 149 -1.19 -0.20 -6.61
C ALA A 149 -0.25 -1.41 -6.73
N PHE A 150 0.78 -1.49 -5.89
CA PHE A 150 1.63 -2.66 -5.79
C PHE A 150 0.83 -3.90 -5.33
N GLY A 151 0.08 -3.78 -4.24
CA GLY A 151 -0.71 -4.90 -3.70
C GLY A 151 -1.78 -5.38 -4.69
N ASP A 152 -2.36 -4.48 -5.48
CA ASP A 152 -3.28 -4.79 -6.57
C ASP A 152 -2.62 -5.65 -7.65
N ASP A 153 -1.45 -5.22 -8.14
CA ASP A 153 -0.72 -5.92 -9.21
C ASP A 153 -0.23 -7.29 -8.76
N PHE A 154 0.33 -7.40 -7.54
CA PHE A 154 0.81 -8.68 -7.02
C PHE A 154 -0.35 -9.65 -6.74
N SER A 155 -1.44 -9.14 -6.17
CA SER A 155 -2.62 -9.97 -5.91
C SER A 155 -3.22 -10.48 -7.21
N LYS A 156 -3.30 -9.64 -8.24
CA LYS A 156 -3.75 -10.06 -9.58
C LYS A 156 -2.89 -11.20 -10.12
N LEU A 157 -1.57 -11.06 -10.06
CA LEU A 157 -0.65 -12.12 -10.48
C LEU A 157 -0.95 -13.46 -9.78
N LEU A 158 -1.18 -13.45 -8.47
CA LEU A 158 -1.44 -14.69 -7.71
C LEU A 158 -2.87 -15.24 -7.88
N VAL A 159 -3.84 -14.34 -7.96
CA VAL A 159 -5.27 -14.69 -8.06
C VAL A 159 -5.59 -15.21 -9.45
N THR A 160 -5.09 -14.58 -10.51
CA THR A 160 -5.43 -14.92 -11.90
C THR A 160 -4.32 -15.66 -12.63
N GLY A 161 -3.05 -15.53 -12.21
CA GLY A 161 -1.90 -16.02 -12.98
C GLY A 161 -1.52 -15.12 -14.16
N GLU A 162 -2.21 -13.98 -14.35
CA GLU A 162 -1.95 -13.07 -15.46
C GLU A 162 -0.81 -12.10 -15.15
N ASN A 163 -0.14 -11.62 -16.21
CA ASN A 163 0.83 -10.55 -16.08
C ASN A 163 0.12 -9.22 -15.73
N PRO A 164 0.37 -8.62 -14.56
CA PRO A 164 -0.35 -7.44 -14.11
C PRO A 164 -0.01 -6.18 -14.94
N PHE A 165 1.09 -6.19 -15.69
CA PHE A 165 1.55 -5.03 -16.47
C PHE A 165 0.94 -4.93 -17.87
N LYS A 166 0.28 -5.98 -18.37
CA LYS A 166 -0.22 -6.03 -19.76
C LYS A 166 -1.71 -5.73 -19.92
N ASN A 167 -2.51 -5.94 -18.87
CA ASN A 167 -3.96 -5.80 -18.93
C ASN A 167 -4.42 -4.71 -17.95
N LEU A 168 -5.24 -3.76 -18.42
CA LEU A 168 -6.00 -2.90 -17.51
C LEU A 168 -6.82 -3.81 -16.58
N SER A 169 -6.67 -3.63 -15.27
CA SER A 169 -7.43 -4.41 -14.29
C SER A 169 -8.92 -4.18 -14.46
N GLY A 170 -9.71 -5.25 -14.36
CA GLY A 170 -11.16 -5.14 -14.27
C GLY A 170 -11.58 -4.33 -13.04
N PRO A 171 -12.86 -3.91 -12.96
CA PRO A 171 -13.34 -3.19 -11.79
C PRO A 171 -13.08 -4.03 -10.52
N PRO A 172 -12.71 -3.38 -9.39
CA PRO A 172 -12.44 -4.08 -8.15
C PRO A 172 -13.69 -4.83 -7.66
N SER A 173 -13.46 -5.91 -6.90
CA SER A 173 -14.54 -6.67 -6.24
C SER A 173 -15.31 -5.81 -5.23
N MET A 174 -16.56 -6.18 -4.91
CA MET A 174 -17.38 -5.43 -3.96
C MET A 174 -16.76 -5.46 -2.55
N GLU A 175 -16.15 -6.57 -2.18
CA GLU A 175 -15.43 -6.76 -0.92
C GLU A 175 -14.23 -5.82 -0.83
N ARG A 176 -13.45 -5.70 -1.93
CA ARG A 176 -12.35 -4.74 -2.02
C ARG A 176 -12.87 -3.31 -1.96
N LEU A 177 -14.00 -3.02 -2.59
CA LEU A 177 -14.64 -1.70 -2.49
C LEU A 177 -15.06 -1.38 -1.05
N GLN A 178 -15.60 -2.35 -0.32
CA GLN A 178 -15.98 -2.21 1.09
C GLN A 178 -14.76 -2.00 1.98
N SER A 179 -13.67 -2.74 1.78
CA SER A 179 -12.44 -2.54 2.54
C SER A 179 -11.84 -1.17 2.27
N LEU A 180 -11.80 -0.73 1.00
CA LEU A 180 -11.36 0.63 0.62
C LEU A 180 -12.27 1.72 1.21
N ALA A 181 -13.56 1.44 1.36
CA ALA A 181 -14.52 2.31 2.04
C ALA A 181 -14.41 2.28 3.58
N GLY A 182 -13.41 1.59 4.14
CA GLY A 182 -13.13 1.51 5.58
C GLY A 182 -13.90 0.42 6.32
N GLY A 183 -14.47 -0.52 5.57
CA GLY A 183 -15.08 -1.74 6.12
C GLY A 183 -14.06 -2.64 6.81
N ALA A 184 -14.54 -3.54 7.67
CA ALA A 184 -13.70 -4.56 8.27
C ALA A 184 -13.12 -5.50 7.18
N PRO A 185 -11.89 -6.01 7.36
CA PRO A 185 -11.33 -6.98 6.42
C PRO A 185 -12.15 -8.28 6.41
N LYS A 186 -12.16 -8.98 5.27
CA LYS A 186 -12.85 -10.26 5.07
C LYS A 186 -12.39 -11.35 6.03
N TYR A 187 -11.10 -11.35 6.38
CA TYR A 187 -10.48 -12.29 7.30
C TYR A 187 -9.90 -11.55 8.51
N SER A 188 -10.08 -12.11 9.72
CA SER A 188 -9.54 -11.56 10.97
C SER A 188 -8.02 -11.47 10.97
N ALA A 189 -7.36 -12.40 10.26
CA ALA A 189 -5.91 -12.43 10.07
C ALA A 189 -5.35 -11.12 9.52
N CYS A 190 -6.15 -10.32 8.82
CA CYS A 190 -5.72 -9.05 8.25
C CYS A 190 -5.88 -7.86 9.20
N ALA A 191 -6.56 -8.02 10.33
CA ALA A 191 -6.73 -6.94 11.29
C ALA A 191 -5.40 -6.47 11.89
N VAL A 192 -4.38 -7.35 11.88
CA VAL A 192 -3.02 -7.05 12.34
C VAL A 192 -2.29 -5.99 11.51
N PHE A 193 -2.76 -5.69 10.29
CA PHE A 193 -2.19 -4.67 9.42
C PHE A 193 -2.89 -3.29 9.56
N GLY A 194 -3.82 -3.20 10.52
CA GLY A 194 -4.66 -2.02 10.72
C GLY A 194 -5.86 -1.97 9.77
N ARG A 195 -6.52 -0.82 9.71
CA ARG A 195 -7.72 -0.61 8.89
C ARG A 195 -7.54 0.53 7.92
N GLU A 196 -8.12 0.39 6.74
CA GLU A 196 -8.33 1.50 5.82
C GLU A 196 -9.20 2.58 6.50
N GLN A 197 -8.90 3.84 6.23
CA GLN A 197 -9.53 4.98 6.91
C GLN A 197 -10.93 5.33 6.39
N GLY A 198 -11.41 4.59 5.40
CA GLY A 198 -12.73 4.75 4.78
C GLY A 198 -13.03 6.13 4.24
N VAL A 199 -14.32 6.51 4.27
CA VAL A 199 -14.80 7.78 3.69
C VAL A 199 -14.11 9.01 4.32
N GLY A 200 -13.77 8.97 5.60
CA GLY A 200 -12.98 10.02 6.26
C GLY A 200 -11.54 10.09 5.74
N GLY A 201 -10.94 8.94 5.45
CA GLY A 201 -9.66 8.80 4.73
C GLY A 201 -9.68 9.34 3.31
N LEU A 202 -10.80 9.15 2.61
CA LEU A 202 -10.98 9.64 1.25
C LEU A 202 -11.09 11.18 1.22
N LEU A 203 -11.85 11.76 2.15
CA LEU A 203 -11.96 13.22 2.30
C LEU A 203 -10.64 13.85 2.75
N SER A 204 -9.97 13.25 3.74
CA SER A 204 -8.66 13.73 4.23
C SER A 204 -7.56 13.57 3.18
N GLY A 205 -7.60 12.50 2.38
CA GLY A 205 -6.80 12.33 1.18
C GLY A 205 -7.07 13.47 0.20
N ALA A 206 -8.33 13.74 -0.16
CA ALA A 206 -8.68 14.80 -1.12
C ALA A 206 -8.16 16.20 -0.72
N VAL A 207 -8.08 16.51 0.57
CA VAL A 207 -7.49 17.77 1.07
C VAL A 207 -5.97 17.71 1.26
N GLY A 208 -5.34 16.55 1.02
CA GLY A 208 -3.90 16.34 1.04
C GLY A 208 -3.30 16.10 2.43
N LEU A 209 -4.08 15.64 3.41
CA LEU A 209 -3.57 15.43 4.76
C LEU A 209 -2.48 14.33 4.80
N PRO A 210 -1.44 14.49 5.64
CA PRO A 210 -0.41 13.48 5.83
C PRO A 210 -0.99 12.13 6.29
N PRO A 211 -0.53 10.99 5.74
CA PRO A 211 -0.95 9.66 6.18
C PRO A 211 -0.78 9.44 7.69
N GLU A 212 0.28 9.98 8.29
CA GLU A 212 0.56 9.87 9.72
C GLU A 212 -0.47 10.54 10.63
N TRP A 213 -1.27 11.47 10.11
CA TRP A 213 -2.35 12.10 10.87
C TRP A 213 -3.63 11.28 10.81
N THR A 214 -3.80 10.53 9.73
CA THR A 214 -5.07 9.96 9.33
C THR A 214 -5.08 8.44 9.51
N ASP A 215 -3.94 7.76 9.35
CA ASP A 215 -3.75 6.33 9.58
C ASP A 215 -3.23 6.11 10.99
N LYS A 216 -3.90 5.23 11.74
CA LYS A 216 -3.48 4.86 13.11
C LYS A 216 -2.53 3.66 13.13
N GLY A 217 -2.20 3.11 11.95
CA GLY A 217 -1.40 1.91 11.79
C GLY A 217 -2.11 0.66 12.31
N ALA A 218 -1.36 -0.42 12.44
CA ALA A 218 -1.77 -1.59 13.19
C ALA A 218 -1.99 -1.21 14.66
N GLY A 219 -3.22 -1.33 15.17
CA GLY A 219 -3.51 -1.17 16.60
C GLY A 219 -2.67 -2.17 17.40
N GLY A 220 -1.94 -1.68 18.41
CA GLY A 220 -0.78 -2.36 19.01
C GLY A 220 -0.96 -3.85 19.35
N ALA A 221 0.04 -4.64 18.93
CA ALA A 221 0.34 -5.99 19.41
C ALA A 221 1.87 -6.19 19.40
N PRO A 222 2.42 -7.10 20.24
CA PRO A 222 3.69 -6.95 20.96
C PRO A 222 4.94 -7.05 20.08
N PRO A 223 6.12 -6.60 20.59
CA PRO A 223 7.34 -6.54 19.81
C PRO A 223 7.72 -7.91 19.25
N VAL A 224 8.03 -7.94 17.94
CA VAL A 224 8.69 -9.05 17.29
C VAL A 224 10.08 -9.17 17.92
N THR A 225 10.29 -10.18 18.75
CA THR A 225 11.62 -10.52 19.26
C THR A 225 12.53 -10.76 18.06
N GLN A 226 13.51 -9.88 17.87
CA GLN A 226 14.61 -10.09 16.94
C GLN A 226 15.28 -11.42 17.32
N ALA A 227 15.10 -12.44 16.49
CA ALA A 227 16.00 -13.58 16.51
C ALA A 227 17.35 -13.08 16.00
N ALA A 228 18.29 -12.87 16.93
CA ALA A 228 19.67 -12.56 16.63
C ALA A 228 20.24 -13.65 15.71
N ALA A 229 20.70 -13.24 14.53
CA ALA A 229 21.56 -14.07 13.70
C ALA A 229 22.90 -14.26 14.44
N GLN A 230 23.27 -15.52 14.67
CA GLN A 230 24.65 -15.94 14.82
C GLN A 230 25.19 -16.33 13.45
#